data_AF-A0A101E8R2-F1
#
_entry.id   AF-A0A101E8R2-F1
#
_cell.length_a   1.000
_cell.length_b   1.000
_cell.length_c   1.000
_cell.angle_alpha   90.00
_cell.angle_beta   90.00
_cell.angle_gamma   90.00
#
_symmetry.space_group_name_H-M   'P 1'
#
loop_
_entity.id
_entity.type
_entity.pdbx_description
1 polymer ?
#
loop_
_entity_poly.entity_id
_entity_poly.type
_entity_poly.pdbx_seq_one_letter_code
_entity_poly.pdbx_strand_id
1 'polypeptide(L)'
;MAIAVIIVGSIFIILLILLYTLFSSNKKYEPQRKPIISEKKHEEKNYFPERYGKDQIVVMVRDPEWLHAYWEVTATKQSEFTKQFGDIWEESSPVLRVYDITHSKSEDNYFDIHINNHANNWYIHVGKPNHTFFVDLGRILPDGRFYRIARSNCVTTPSNSISQEIDPNWVPVEAIWKTFYSQGFEESFSSLELFSERSD
;
A
#
# COMPACT_ATOMS: atom_id res chain seq x y z
N MET A 1 -65.99 49.33 -28.87
CA MET A 1 -64.76 48.58 -29.24
C MET A 1 -63.83 48.36 -28.05
N ALA A 2 -63.55 49.35 -27.20
CA ALA A 2 -62.64 49.20 -26.04
C ALA A 2 -63.06 48.14 -25.00
N ILE A 3 -64.36 48.01 -24.71
CA ILE A 3 -64.87 47.07 -23.68
C ILE A 3 -64.63 45.60 -24.10
N ALA A 4 -64.73 45.28 -25.39
CA ALA A 4 -64.50 43.93 -25.89
C ALA A 4 -63.04 43.47 -25.74
N VAL A 5 -62.08 44.39 -25.90
CA VAL A 5 -60.64 44.10 -25.78
C VAL A 5 -60.26 43.77 -24.34
N ILE A 6 -60.86 44.46 -23.35
CA ILE A 6 -60.61 44.24 -21.93
C ILE A 6 -61.15 42.87 -21.50
N ILE A 7 -62.36 42.50 -21.94
CA ILE A 7 -62.98 41.22 -21.60
C ILE A 7 -62.17 40.04 -22.15
N VAL A 8 -61.72 40.12 -23.40
CA VAL A 8 -60.89 39.06 -24.01
C VAL A 8 -59.53 38.94 -23.31
N GLY A 9 -58.92 40.06 -22.92
CA GLY A 9 -57.66 40.07 -22.15
C GLY A 9 -57.81 39.42 -20.77
N SER A 10 -58.89 39.73 -20.05
CA SER A 10 -59.16 39.13 -18.73
C SER A 10 -59.40 37.62 -18.83
N ILE A 11 -60.10 37.15 -19.86
CA ILE A 11 -60.32 35.71 -20.10
C ILE A 11 -58.99 35.00 -20.37
N PHE A 12 -58.09 35.61 -21.15
CA PHE A 12 -56.79 35.02 -21.46
C PHE A 12 -55.88 34.93 -20.23
N ILE A 13 -55.92 35.93 -19.36
CA ILE A 13 -55.16 35.93 -18.09
C ILE A 13 -55.72 34.85 -17.14
N ILE A 14 -57.04 34.72 -17.02
CA ILE A 14 -57.67 33.67 -16.22
C ILE A 14 -57.33 32.29 -16.80
N LEU A 15 -57.34 32.15 -18.13
CA LEU A 15 -56.94 30.91 -18.81
C LEU A 15 -55.47 30.56 -18.53
N LEU A 16 -54.57 31.54 -18.56
CA LEU A 16 -53.15 31.35 -18.24
C LEU A 16 -52.92 30.99 -16.78
N ILE A 17 -53.65 31.62 -15.84
CA ILE A 17 -53.59 31.28 -14.42
C ILE A 17 -54.12 29.86 -14.19
N LEU A 18 -55.23 29.51 -14.84
CA LEU A 18 -55.83 28.19 -14.72
C LEU A 18 -54.94 27.11 -15.34
N LEU A 19 -54.31 27.39 -16.50
CA LEU A 19 -53.31 26.52 -17.12
C LEU A 19 -52.06 26.37 -16.23
N TYR A 20 -51.60 27.44 -15.60
CA TYR A 20 -50.46 27.41 -14.68
C TYR A 20 -50.78 26.57 -13.44
N THR A 21 -51.95 26.73 -12.84
CA THR A 21 -52.36 25.93 -11.66
C THR A 21 -52.59 24.45 -12.01
N LEU A 22 -53.08 24.14 -13.22
CA LEU A 22 -53.17 22.75 -13.70
C LEU A 22 -51.80 22.14 -13.99
N PHE A 23 -50.88 22.93 -14.54
CA PHE A 23 -49.52 22.46 -14.85
C PHE A 23 -48.64 22.32 -13.61
N SER A 24 -48.83 23.18 -12.59
CA SER A 24 -47.97 23.19 -11.39
C SER A 24 -48.41 22.22 -10.30
N SER A 25 -49.54 21.53 -10.44
CA SER A 25 -50.13 20.71 -9.35
C SER A 25 -49.78 19.21 -9.38
N ASN A 26 -48.83 18.72 -10.20
CA ASN A 26 -48.46 17.30 -10.14
C ASN A 26 -47.02 16.99 -10.56
N LYS A 27 -46.05 17.47 -9.78
CA LYS A 27 -44.76 16.77 -9.61
C LYS A 27 -44.40 16.71 -8.13
N LYS A 28 -45.15 15.90 -7.37
CA LYS A 28 -44.59 15.33 -6.15
C LYS A 28 -43.45 14.43 -6.60
N TYR A 29 -42.22 14.88 -6.38
CA TYR A 29 -41.07 14.01 -6.39
C TYR A 29 -41.28 13.01 -5.27
N GLU A 30 -41.82 11.85 -5.62
CA GLU A 30 -41.71 10.67 -4.78
C GLU A 30 -40.23 10.29 -4.84
N PRO A 31 -39.47 10.43 -3.74
CA PRO A 31 -38.09 9.98 -3.75
C PRO A 31 -38.14 8.51 -4.13
N GLN A 32 -37.52 8.15 -5.27
CA GLN A 32 -37.38 6.75 -5.61
C GLN A 32 -36.77 6.09 -4.39
N ARG A 33 -37.52 5.20 -3.74
CA ARG A 33 -36.95 4.37 -2.68
C ARG A 33 -35.78 3.69 -3.36
N LYS A 34 -34.56 4.05 -2.95
CA LYS A 34 -33.36 3.30 -3.32
C LYS A 34 -33.75 1.84 -3.16
N PRO A 35 -33.48 0.97 -4.16
CA PRO A 35 -33.79 -0.44 -4.00
C PRO A 35 -33.27 -0.84 -2.62
N ILE A 36 -34.13 -1.45 -1.80
CA ILE A 36 -33.66 -2.08 -0.57
C ILE A 36 -32.79 -3.20 -1.08
N ILE A 37 -31.51 -2.91 -1.25
CA ILE A 37 -30.49 -3.91 -1.42
C ILE A 37 -30.62 -4.70 -0.13
N SER A 38 -31.24 -5.88 -0.21
CA SER A 38 -31.18 -6.88 0.84
C SER A 38 -29.74 -7.38 0.88
N GLU A 39 -28.82 -6.50 1.24
CA GLU A 39 -27.46 -6.84 1.60
C GLU A 39 -27.53 -7.37 3.03
N LYS A 40 -28.04 -8.60 3.18
CA LYS A 40 -27.28 -9.53 4.00
C LYS A 40 -26.02 -9.87 3.21
N LYS A 41 -25.13 -8.88 3.11
CA LYS A 41 -23.74 -9.12 2.81
C LYS A 41 -23.29 -9.98 3.97
N HIS A 42 -23.13 -11.28 3.74
CA HIS A 42 -22.28 -12.05 4.62
C HIS A 42 -20.93 -11.34 4.51
N GLU A 43 -20.63 -10.48 5.48
CA GLU A 43 -19.27 -10.03 5.73
C GLU A 43 -18.50 -11.30 6.07
N GLU A 44 -18.03 -12.00 5.05
CA GLU A 44 -16.88 -12.87 5.18
C GLU A 44 -15.76 -11.95 5.65
N LYS A 45 -15.65 -11.82 6.97
CA LYS A 45 -14.47 -11.26 7.59
C LYS A 45 -13.34 -12.15 7.12
N ASN A 46 -12.58 -11.64 6.15
CA ASN A 46 -11.29 -12.20 5.78
C ASN A 46 -10.40 -12.08 7.01
N TYR A 47 -10.48 -13.08 7.88
CA TYR A 47 -9.58 -13.23 9.02
C TYR A 47 -8.24 -13.69 8.46
N PHE A 48 -7.29 -12.76 8.37
CA PHE A 48 -5.90 -13.14 8.18
C PHE A 48 -5.46 -13.91 9.43
N PRO A 49 -4.89 -15.10 9.28
CA PRO A 49 -4.39 -15.84 10.42
C PRO A 49 -3.20 -15.06 11.03
N GLU A 50 -3.11 -15.07 12.36
CA GLU A 50 -1.99 -14.45 13.07
C GLU A 50 -0.65 -15.14 12.76
N ARG A 51 -0.70 -16.45 12.50
CA ARG A 51 0.45 -17.31 12.23
C ARG A 51 0.13 -18.26 11.08
N TYR A 52 1.11 -18.48 10.21
CA TYR A 52 0.98 -19.32 9.02
C TYR A 52 1.57 -20.72 9.22
N GLY A 53 2.19 -21.00 10.37
CA GLY A 53 2.75 -22.31 10.69
C GLY A 53 3.95 -22.67 9.82
N LYS A 54 4.69 -21.66 9.34
CA LYS A 54 5.86 -21.84 8.45
C LYS A 54 7.11 -21.31 9.15
N ASP A 55 8.16 -22.13 9.17
CA ASP A 55 9.48 -21.69 9.61
C ASP A 55 10.12 -20.83 8.53
N GLN A 56 9.99 -19.51 8.65
CA GLN A 56 10.50 -18.58 7.65
C GLN A 56 10.88 -17.24 8.27
N ILE A 57 11.83 -16.57 7.64
CA ILE A 57 12.13 -15.15 7.83
C ILE A 57 12.00 -14.48 6.46
N VAL A 58 11.37 -13.32 6.43
CA VAL A 58 11.22 -12.50 5.23
C VAL A 58 11.76 -11.11 5.54
N VAL A 59 12.51 -10.57 4.58
CA VAL A 59 13.10 -9.23 4.68
C VAL A 59 12.54 -8.36 3.57
N MET A 60 12.20 -7.13 3.93
CA MET A 60 11.70 -6.11 3.04
C MET A 60 12.53 -4.84 3.21
N VAL A 61 12.72 -4.11 2.13
CA VAL A 61 13.36 -2.79 2.18
C VAL A 61 12.33 -1.77 2.65
N ARG A 62 12.69 -0.98 3.66
CA ARG A 62 11.88 0.14 4.15
C ARG A 62 12.27 1.44 3.46
N ASP A 63 13.57 1.73 3.45
CA ASP A 63 14.17 2.92 2.87
C ASP A 63 15.64 2.59 2.47
N PRO A 64 16.42 3.54 1.90
CA PRO A 64 17.79 3.26 1.46
C PRO A 64 18.73 2.71 2.56
N GLU A 65 18.42 2.88 3.84
CA GLU A 65 19.29 2.46 4.94
C GLU A 65 18.63 1.52 5.94
N TRP A 66 17.33 1.25 5.80
CA TRP A 66 16.58 0.41 6.72
C TRP A 66 15.91 -0.77 6.05
N LEU A 67 15.99 -1.92 6.71
CA LEU A 67 15.26 -3.13 6.40
C LEU A 67 14.21 -3.40 7.48
N HIS A 68 13.12 -4.05 7.09
CA HIS A 68 12.16 -4.63 8.00
C HIS A 68 12.19 -6.15 7.82
N ALA A 69 12.45 -6.87 8.89
CA ALA A 69 12.44 -8.32 8.91
C ALA A 69 11.29 -8.80 9.78
N TYR A 70 10.59 -9.85 9.33
CA TYR A 70 9.61 -10.56 10.15
C TYR A 70 9.77 -12.05 9.95
N TRP A 71 9.44 -12.84 10.97
CA TRP A 71 9.66 -14.27 10.96
C TRP A 71 8.66 -15.01 11.82
N GLU A 72 8.56 -16.29 11.53
CA GLU A 72 7.83 -17.26 12.32
C GLU A 72 8.72 -18.50 12.52
N VAL A 73 8.77 -18.98 13.77
CA VAL A 73 9.40 -20.26 14.12
C VAL A 73 8.34 -21.09 14.81
N THR A 74 8.06 -22.27 14.25
CA THR A 74 7.05 -23.20 14.74
C THR A 74 7.56 -23.95 15.97
N ALA A 75 6.63 -24.44 16.80
CA ALA A 75 6.97 -25.30 17.94
C ALA A 75 7.68 -26.59 17.48
N THR A 76 7.37 -27.08 16.29
CA THR A 76 8.05 -28.23 15.67
C THR A 76 9.54 -27.95 15.50
N LYS A 77 9.91 -26.78 14.95
CA LYS A 77 11.31 -26.39 14.77
C LYS A 77 12.04 -26.19 16.10
N GLN A 78 11.36 -25.69 17.13
CA GLN A 78 11.92 -25.63 18.48
C GLN A 78 12.19 -27.02 19.04
N SER A 79 11.25 -27.97 18.87
CA SER A 79 11.44 -29.37 19.28
C SER A 79 12.59 -30.05 18.54
N GLU A 80 12.76 -29.78 17.25
CA GLU A 80 13.91 -30.25 16.46
C GLU A 80 15.24 -29.72 17.04
N PHE A 81 15.28 -28.44 17.39
CA PHE A 81 16.44 -27.84 18.04
C PHE A 81 16.75 -28.53 19.38
N THR A 82 15.76 -28.71 20.25
CA THR A 82 15.94 -29.36 21.56
C THR A 82 16.40 -30.81 21.41
N LYS A 83 15.93 -31.55 20.40
CA LYS A 83 16.42 -32.89 20.11
C LYS A 83 17.89 -32.91 19.68
N GLN A 84 18.32 -31.88 18.95
CA GLN A 84 19.68 -31.79 18.43
C GLN A 84 20.69 -31.32 19.49
N PHE A 85 20.31 -30.36 20.33
CA PHE A 85 21.25 -29.68 21.24
C PHE A 85 20.92 -29.86 22.74
N GLY A 86 19.85 -30.56 23.08
CA GLY A 86 19.33 -30.65 24.45
C GLY A 86 18.48 -29.45 24.82
N ASP A 87 18.13 -29.35 26.10
CA ASP A 87 17.25 -28.30 26.63
C ASP A 87 17.98 -26.98 26.89
N ILE A 88 18.66 -26.47 25.85
CA ILE A 88 19.45 -25.24 25.89
C ILE A 88 18.79 -24.09 25.12
N TRP A 89 17.49 -24.21 24.81
CA TRP A 89 16.78 -23.17 24.07
C TRP A 89 16.83 -21.84 24.82
N GLU A 90 16.52 -21.83 26.11
CA GLU A 90 16.55 -20.62 26.93
C GLU A 90 17.97 -20.11 27.23
N GLU A 91 18.97 -21.00 27.25
CA GLU A 91 20.37 -20.63 27.47
C GLU A 91 21.04 -20.04 26.22
N SER A 92 20.56 -20.44 25.04
CA SER A 92 21.02 -19.86 23.77
C SER A 92 20.38 -18.50 23.53
N SER A 93 21.09 -17.62 22.81
CA SER A 93 20.62 -16.26 22.52
C SER A 93 20.11 -16.15 21.09
N PRO A 94 18.85 -15.72 20.84
CA PRO A 94 18.36 -15.53 19.48
C PRO A 94 19.03 -14.31 18.84
N VAL A 95 19.41 -14.47 17.57
CA VAL A 95 20.18 -13.49 16.82
C VAL A 95 19.69 -13.41 15.37
N LEU A 96 19.61 -12.18 14.85
CA LEU A 96 19.54 -11.91 13.42
C LEU A 96 20.96 -11.63 12.92
N ARG A 97 21.46 -12.49 12.02
CA ARG A 97 22.73 -12.28 11.35
C ARG A 97 22.50 -11.69 9.98
N VAL A 98 22.96 -10.47 9.77
CA VAL A 98 22.72 -9.67 8.55
C VAL A 98 23.94 -9.75 7.67
N TYR A 99 23.80 -10.26 6.45
CA TYR A 99 24.88 -10.42 5.49
C TYR A 99 24.79 -9.36 4.40
N ASP A 100 25.91 -8.74 4.05
CA ASP A 100 26.04 -7.80 2.94
C ASP A 100 26.80 -8.47 1.79
N ILE A 101 26.05 -8.87 0.76
CA ILE A 101 26.54 -9.64 -0.40
C ILE A 101 26.78 -8.78 -1.64
N THR A 102 26.86 -7.46 -1.47
CA THR A 102 26.93 -6.50 -2.59
C THR A 102 28.14 -6.73 -3.49
N HIS A 103 29.31 -6.99 -2.90
CA HIS A 103 30.57 -7.16 -3.63
C HIS A 103 31.03 -8.62 -3.76
N SER A 104 30.46 -9.52 -2.96
CA SER A 104 30.79 -10.94 -3.00
C SER A 104 29.62 -11.76 -2.48
N LYS A 105 29.45 -12.97 -3.01
CA LYS A 105 28.52 -13.95 -2.42
C LYS A 105 29.11 -14.65 -1.19
N SER A 106 30.28 -14.21 -0.71
CA SER A 106 30.89 -14.80 0.48
C SER A 106 30.09 -14.43 1.73
N GLU A 107 29.92 -15.39 2.62
CA GLU A 107 29.17 -15.23 3.88
C GLU A 107 30.07 -14.68 5.01
N ASP A 108 31.13 -13.95 4.67
CA ASP A 108 32.12 -13.45 5.63
C ASP A 108 31.80 -12.03 6.12
N ASN A 109 31.03 -11.27 5.35
CA ASN A 109 30.66 -9.90 5.68
C ASN A 109 29.28 -9.86 6.35
N TYR A 110 29.27 -9.98 7.67
CA TYR A 110 28.03 -9.96 8.46
C TYR A 110 28.18 -9.21 9.78
N PHE A 111 27.04 -8.87 10.37
CA PHE A 111 26.94 -8.42 11.75
C PHE A 111 25.72 -9.06 12.44
N ASP A 112 25.79 -9.17 13.75
CA ASP A 112 24.77 -9.83 14.58
C ASP A 112 23.96 -8.81 15.36
N ILE A 113 22.65 -9.04 15.42
CA ILE A 113 21.69 -8.29 16.23
C ILE A 113 21.05 -9.27 17.21
N HIS A 114 21.34 -9.11 18.50
CA HIS A 114 20.68 -9.87 19.55
C HIS A 114 19.23 -9.41 19.71
N ILE A 115 18.31 -10.35 19.72
CA ILE A 115 16.87 -10.11 19.86
C ILE A 115 16.32 -10.83 21.10
N ASN A 116 15.04 -10.63 21.40
CA ASN A 116 14.33 -11.37 22.46
C ASN A 116 13.72 -12.66 21.87
N ASN A 117 13.62 -13.73 22.67
CA ASN A 117 12.88 -14.97 22.35
C ASN A 117 11.44 -14.74 21.88
N HIS A 118 10.79 -13.65 22.32
CA HIS A 118 9.40 -13.33 21.97
C HIS A 118 9.27 -12.43 20.72
N ALA A 119 10.38 -11.93 20.18
CA ALA A 119 10.35 -11.08 19.00
C ALA A 119 10.02 -11.91 17.75
N ASN A 120 9.14 -11.37 16.90
CA ASN A 120 8.76 -11.95 15.60
C ASN A 120 8.99 -10.99 14.43
N ASN A 121 9.46 -9.77 14.69
CA ASN A 121 9.85 -8.78 13.70
C ASN A 121 10.92 -7.83 14.25
N TRP A 122 11.62 -7.13 13.36
CA TRP A 122 12.63 -6.14 13.70
C TRP A 122 12.85 -5.12 12.58
N TYR A 123 13.25 -3.91 12.96
CA TYR A 123 13.80 -2.91 12.03
C TYR A 123 15.33 -2.89 12.13
N ILE A 124 15.99 -3.05 11.00
CA ILE A 124 17.44 -3.21 10.89
C ILE A 124 18.00 -2.00 10.16
N HIS A 125 18.82 -1.20 10.82
CA HIS A 125 19.60 -0.16 10.16
C HIS A 125 20.85 -0.80 9.55
N VAL A 126 20.95 -0.75 8.22
CA VAL A 126 22.13 -1.25 7.48
C VAL A 126 23.09 -0.12 7.11
N GLY A 127 22.62 1.14 7.06
CA GLY A 127 23.45 2.32 6.80
C GLY A 127 24.17 2.33 5.45
N LYS A 128 23.75 1.47 4.50
CA LYS A 128 24.38 1.29 3.20
C LYS A 128 23.31 1.23 2.10
N PRO A 129 23.08 2.34 1.37
CA PRO A 129 22.20 2.36 0.20
C PRO A 129 22.84 1.63 -0.98
N ASN A 130 22.04 1.21 -1.97
CA ASN A 130 22.50 0.42 -3.12
C ASN A 130 23.21 -0.90 -2.76
N HIS A 131 22.96 -1.45 -1.58
CA HIS A 131 23.53 -2.71 -1.13
C HIS A 131 22.50 -3.83 -1.10
N THR A 132 22.96 -5.05 -1.36
CA THR A 132 22.16 -6.27 -1.35
C THR A 132 22.42 -7.07 -0.08
N PHE A 133 21.35 -7.43 0.63
CA PHE A 133 21.39 -8.11 1.91
C PHE A 133 20.53 -9.37 1.92
N PHE A 134 20.90 -10.32 2.76
CA PHE A 134 19.98 -11.34 3.29
C PHE A 134 20.22 -11.47 4.81
N VAL A 135 19.24 -12.04 5.52
CA VAL A 135 19.28 -12.19 6.97
C VAL A 135 19.04 -13.65 7.33
N ASP A 136 19.90 -14.18 8.19
CA ASP A 136 19.69 -15.45 8.85
C ASP A 136 19.12 -15.24 10.24
N LEU A 137 17.99 -15.89 10.52
CA LEU A 137 17.48 -16.05 11.87
C LEU A 137 18.17 -17.26 12.48
N GLY A 138 18.80 -17.08 13.63
CA GLY A 138 19.50 -18.15 14.32
C GLY A 138 19.59 -17.94 15.82
N ARG A 139 20.39 -18.78 16.46
CA ARG A 139 20.71 -18.71 17.88
C ARG A 139 22.21 -18.89 18.07
N ILE A 140 22.79 -18.10 18.97
CA ILE A 140 24.14 -18.34 19.50
C ILE A 140 24.01 -19.32 20.65
N LEU A 141 24.64 -20.48 20.50
CA LEU A 141 24.69 -21.52 21.51
C LEU A 141 25.61 -21.12 22.69
N PRO A 142 25.52 -21.78 23.86
CA PRO A 142 26.42 -21.51 24.99
C PRO A 142 27.91 -21.70 24.67
N ASP A 143 28.23 -22.50 23.65
CA ASP A 143 29.60 -22.69 23.15
C ASP A 143 30.07 -21.58 22.19
N GLY A 144 29.23 -20.58 21.93
CA GLY A 144 29.52 -19.44 21.05
C GLY A 144 29.25 -19.69 19.57
N ARG A 145 28.86 -20.92 19.16
CA ARG A 145 28.56 -21.21 17.75
C ARG A 145 27.21 -20.63 17.36
N PHE A 146 27.14 -20.10 16.14
CA PHE A 146 25.89 -19.68 15.52
C PHE A 146 25.19 -20.86 14.86
N TYR A 147 23.95 -21.12 15.25
CA TYR A 147 23.06 -22.09 14.62
C TYR A 147 21.93 -21.37 13.88
N ARG A 148 21.89 -21.54 12.56
CA ARG A 148 20.86 -20.96 11.69
C ARG A 148 19.57 -21.79 11.74
N ILE A 149 18.44 -21.12 12.01
CA ILE A 149 17.10 -21.69 11.97
C ILE A 149 16.48 -21.50 10.57
N ALA A 150 16.52 -20.28 10.04
CA ALA A 150 15.92 -19.91 8.76
C ALA A 150 16.74 -18.83 8.05
N ARG A 151 16.65 -18.78 6.72
CA ARG A 151 17.31 -17.79 5.86
C ARG A 151 16.25 -17.00 5.07
N SER A 152 16.46 -15.70 4.91
CA SER A 152 15.54 -14.84 4.17
C SER A 152 15.75 -14.86 2.67
N ASN A 153 14.84 -14.21 1.95
CA ASN A 153 15.10 -13.70 0.61
C ASN A 153 16.25 -12.66 0.61
N CYS A 154 16.85 -12.45 -0.55
CA CYS A 154 17.76 -11.32 -0.77
C CYS A 154 16.96 -10.06 -1.12
N VAL A 155 17.42 -8.92 -0.64
CA VAL A 155 16.85 -7.61 -0.95
C VAL A 155 17.95 -6.61 -1.31
N THR A 156 17.69 -5.71 -2.24
CA THR A 156 18.60 -4.63 -2.60
C THR A 156 18.00 -3.31 -2.18
N THR A 157 18.71 -2.56 -1.35
CA THR A 157 18.31 -1.22 -0.94
C THR A 157 18.39 -0.25 -2.12
N PRO A 158 17.44 0.70 -2.27
CA PRO A 158 17.52 1.71 -3.30
C PRO A 158 18.66 2.69 -3.03
N SER A 159 18.96 3.53 -4.01
CA SER A 159 19.89 4.63 -3.83
C SER A 159 19.29 5.71 -2.92
N ASN A 160 20.15 6.38 -2.16
CA ASN A 160 19.78 7.59 -1.42
C ASN A 160 20.09 8.89 -2.19
N SER A 161 20.53 8.77 -3.45
CA SER A 161 20.82 9.91 -4.32
C SER A 161 19.82 10.01 -5.48
N ILE A 162 19.82 11.17 -6.13
CA ILE A 162 18.98 11.41 -7.32
C ILE A 162 19.47 10.49 -8.45
N SER A 163 18.52 9.88 -9.17
CA SER A 163 18.81 9.08 -10.35
C SER A 163 19.66 9.88 -11.35
N GLN A 164 20.76 9.29 -11.79
CA GLN A 164 21.54 9.83 -12.91
C GLN A 164 20.93 9.46 -14.27
N GLU A 165 20.03 8.48 -14.28
CA GLU A 165 19.30 8.06 -15.47
C GLU A 165 18.08 8.98 -15.66
N ILE A 166 18.10 9.72 -16.76
CA ILE A 166 16.93 10.45 -17.28
C ILE A 166 16.20 9.49 -18.21
N ASP A 167 15.05 8.97 -17.78
CA ASP A 167 14.23 8.10 -18.62
C ASP A 167 13.72 8.89 -19.85
N PRO A 168 14.03 8.48 -21.09
CA PRO A 168 13.54 9.14 -22.29
C PRO A 168 12.01 9.17 -22.42
N ASN A 169 11.31 8.21 -21.78
CA ASN A 169 9.85 8.18 -21.73
C ASN A 169 9.28 9.20 -20.74
N TRP A 170 10.11 9.68 -19.83
CA TRP A 170 9.74 10.73 -18.89
C TRP A 170 10.09 12.08 -19.47
N VAL A 171 9.11 12.70 -20.14
CA VAL A 171 9.24 14.06 -20.65
C VAL A 171 9.50 15.00 -19.48
N PRO A 172 10.55 15.85 -19.50
CA PRO A 172 10.81 16.82 -18.44
C PRO A 172 9.56 17.64 -18.15
N VAL A 173 9.30 17.95 -16.87
CA VAL A 173 8.04 18.61 -16.48
C VAL A 173 7.86 19.93 -17.22
N GLU A 174 8.95 20.65 -17.51
CA GLU A 174 8.95 21.90 -18.26
C GLU A 174 8.52 21.71 -19.72
N ALA A 175 8.90 20.58 -20.33
CA ALA A 175 8.47 20.23 -21.67
C ALA A 175 6.98 19.83 -21.67
N ILE A 176 6.52 19.11 -20.65
CA ILE A 176 5.09 18.80 -20.45
C ILE A 176 4.27 20.11 -20.40
N TRP A 177 4.68 21.07 -19.55
CA TRP A 177 3.98 22.36 -19.43
C TRP A 177 4.03 23.19 -20.72
N LYS A 178 5.17 23.24 -21.41
CA LYS A 178 5.26 23.93 -22.72
C LYS A 178 4.32 23.31 -23.75
N THR A 179 4.21 21.98 -23.79
CA THR A 179 3.28 21.28 -24.65
C THR A 179 1.83 21.66 -24.30
N PHE A 180 1.44 21.66 -23.02
CA PHE A 180 0.10 22.10 -22.59
C PHE A 180 -0.20 23.55 -22.95
N TYR A 181 0.69 24.49 -22.64
CA TYR A 181 0.49 25.91 -22.98
C TYR A 181 0.44 26.14 -24.50
N SER A 182 1.26 25.39 -25.27
CA SER A 182 1.22 25.46 -26.74
C SER A 182 -0.08 24.94 -27.35
N GLN A 183 -0.81 24.09 -26.63
CA GLN A 183 -2.13 23.58 -27.02
C GLN A 183 -3.28 24.45 -26.51
N GLY A 184 -3.00 25.57 -25.84
CA GLY A 184 -4.00 26.54 -25.39
C GLY A 184 -4.68 26.21 -24.06
N PHE A 185 -4.12 25.28 -23.28
CA PHE A 185 -4.60 24.99 -21.92
C PHE A 185 -4.10 26.06 -20.92
N GLU A 186 -5.01 26.68 -20.15
CA GLU A 186 -4.70 27.66 -19.10
C GLU A 186 -4.26 27.00 -17.78
N GLU A 187 -3.59 27.76 -16.90
CA GLU A 187 -2.90 27.32 -15.65
C GLU A 187 -3.77 26.55 -14.62
N SER A 188 -5.08 26.47 -14.79
CA SER A 188 -6.03 26.03 -13.76
C SER A 188 -6.70 24.69 -14.07
N PHE A 189 -5.92 23.64 -14.32
CA PHE A 189 -6.46 22.27 -14.40
C PHE A 189 -6.33 21.52 -13.07
N SER A 190 -7.41 20.83 -12.70
CA SER A 190 -7.43 19.85 -11.61
C SER A 190 -6.86 18.52 -12.11
N SER A 191 -6.29 17.71 -11.21
CA SER A 191 -5.75 16.38 -11.53
C SER A 191 -6.76 15.46 -12.24
N LEU A 192 -8.07 15.70 -12.10
CA LEU A 192 -9.12 14.90 -12.72
C LEU A 192 -9.16 15.01 -14.25
N GLU A 193 -8.88 16.19 -14.80
CA GLU A 193 -8.92 16.43 -16.26
C GLU A 193 -7.68 15.83 -16.95
N LEU A 194 -6.53 15.83 -16.25
CA LEU A 194 -5.25 15.26 -16.71
C LEU A 194 -5.26 13.74 -16.95
N PHE A 195 -6.13 12.98 -16.27
CA PHE A 195 -6.17 11.52 -16.40
C PHE A 195 -7.34 10.99 -17.24
N SER A 196 -8.28 11.85 -17.64
CA SER A 196 -9.44 11.41 -18.43
C SER A 196 -9.12 11.14 -19.90
N GLU A 197 -8.05 11.73 -20.45
CA GLU A 197 -7.67 11.56 -21.86
C GLU A 197 -6.78 10.34 -22.13
N ARG A 198 -6.33 9.60 -21.10
CA ARG A 198 -5.42 8.46 -21.28
C ARG A 198 -6.13 7.10 -21.37
N SER A 199 -7.46 7.07 -21.44
CA SER A 199 -8.26 5.84 -21.46
C SER A 199 -8.66 5.33 -22.85
N ASP A 200 -7.99 5.78 -23.92
CA ASP A 200 -8.16 5.26 -25.28
C ASP A 200 -6.85 4.65 -25.82
#